data_AF-A0A450U000-F1
#
_entry.id   AF-A0A450U000-F1
#
_cell.length_a   1.000
_cell.length_b   1.000
_cell.length_c   1.000
_cell.angle_alpha   90.00
_cell.angle_beta   90.00
_cell.angle_gamma   90.00
#
_symmetry.space_group_name_H-M   'P 1'
#
loop_
_entity.id
_entity.type
_entity.pdbx_description
1 polymer ?
#
loop_
_entity_poly.entity_id
_entity_poly.type
_entity_poly.pdbx_seq_one_letter_code
_entity_poly.pdbx_strand_id
1 'polypeptide(L)'
;MAIHFVVLVPIYETYIHTGDYKIDGNPTRLLPDDARVDIQAEVDTLYGMLNETVAINQGITEEAVSDTQTDRVFSNSSMRRAGWE
;
A
#
# COMPACT_ATOMS: atom_id res chain seq x y z
N MET A 1 13.41 -12.13 34.60
CA MET A 1 13.30 -11.54 33.26
C MET A 1 13.27 -12.70 32.26
N ALA A 2 12.10 -13.02 31.69
CA ALA A 2 11.96 -14.13 30.75
C ALA A 2 12.09 -13.61 29.32
N ILE A 3 13.02 -14.18 28.55
CA ILE A 3 13.24 -13.87 27.14
C ILE A 3 12.30 -14.77 26.33
N HIS A 4 11.35 -14.19 25.61
CA HIS A 4 10.51 -14.91 24.66
C HIS A 4 11.28 -15.07 23.34
N PHE A 5 11.52 -16.31 22.93
CA PHE A 5 12.02 -16.63 21.59
C PHE A 5 10.82 -16.96 20.70
N VAL A 6 10.64 -16.20 19.62
CA VAL A 6 9.72 -16.56 18.54
C VAL A 6 10.45 -17.55 17.64
N VAL A 7 9.99 -18.80 17.63
CA VAL A 7 10.49 -19.84 16.71
C VAL A 7 9.61 -19.83 15.47
N LEU A 8 10.19 -19.49 14.32
CA LEU A 8 9.55 -19.66 13.02
C LEU A 8 9.57 -21.15 12.66
N VAL A 9 8.38 -21.75 12.57
CA VAL A 9 8.21 -23.10 12.02
C VAL A 9 8.06 -22.97 10.51
N PRO A 10 8.96 -23.54 9.68
CA PRO A 10 8.82 -23.45 8.23
C PRO A 10 7.70 -24.36 7.74
N ILE A 11 6.70 -23.75 7.11
CA ILE A 11 5.70 -24.45 6.30
C ILE A 11 6.19 -24.40 4.86
N TYR A 12 6.37 -25.56 4.23
CA TYR A 12 6.82 -25.65 2.84
C TYR A 12 5.62 -25.83 1.92
N GLU A 13 5.33 -24.83 1.09
CA GLU A 13 4.27 -24.88 0.07
C GLU A 13 4.90 -25.09 -1.31
N THR A 14 4.32 -26.00 -2.11
CA THR A 14 4.70 -26.19 -3.51
C THR A 14 3.62 -25.61 -4.39
N TYR A 15 3.92 -24.46 -5.01
CA TYR A 15 2.99 -23.80 -5.93
C TYR A 15 3.13 -24.37 -7.34
N ILE A 16 1.99 -24.62 -8.00
CA ILE A 16 1.93 -24.93 -9.44
C ILE A 16 1.45 -23.66 -10.14
N HIS A 17 2.31 -23.03 -10.92
CA HIS A 17 2.00 -21.78 -11.62
C HIS A 17 2.70 -21.70 -12.98
N THR A 18 2.16 -20.84 -13.84
CA THR A 18 2.68 -20.57 -15.19
C THR A 18 3.28 -19.16 -15.21
N GLY A 19 4.61 -19.08 -15.05
CA GLY A 19 5.39 -17.84 -15.06
C GLY A 19 5.92 -17.44 -13.68
N ASP A 20 7.11 -16.84 -13.66
CA ASP A 20 7.93 -16.66 -12.44
C ASP A 20 7.31 -15.73 -11.40
N TYR A 21 6.52 -14.74 -11.84
CA TYR A 21 5.91 -13.72 -10.98
C TYR A 21 4.49 -14.05 -10.50
N LYS A 22 3.92 -15.21 -10.88
CA LYS A 22 2.51 -15.55 -10.59
C LYS A 22 2.18 -15.79 -9.12
N ILE A 23 3.20 -15.98 -8.30
CA ILE A 23 3.06 -16.20 -6.87
C ILE A 23 3.68 -15.06 -6.07
N ASP A 24 3.98 -13.93 -6.69
CA ASP A 24 4.35 -12.73 -5.93
C ASP A 24 3.16 -12.20 -5.13
N GLY A 25 3.46 -11.72 -3.93
CA GLY A 25 2.44 -11.31 -2.96
C GLY A 25 1.72 -12.46 -2.24
N ASN A 26 2.14 -13.73 -2.42
CA ASN A 26 1.58 -14.81 -1.61
C ASN A 26 1.95 -14.64 -0.11
N PRO A 27 1.09 -15.10 0.81
CA PRO A 27 1.27 -14.83 2.24
C PRO A 27 2.33 -15.70 2.93
N THR A 28 2.87 -16.72 2.27
CA THR A 28 3.74 -17.73 2.91
C THR A 28 5.22 -17.53 2.61
N ARG A 29 5.57 -16.73 1.60
CA ARG A 29 6.95 -16.32 1.30
C ARG A 29 7.12 -14.82 1.37
N LEU A 30 8.33 -14.37 1.69
CA LEU A 30 8.69 -12.97 1.57
C LEU A 30 8.61 -12.52 0.11
N LEU A 31 8.12 -11.30 -0.11
CA LEU A 31 8.07 -10.71 -1.44
C LEU A 31 9.50 -10.52 -1.98
N PRO A 32 9.83 -11.07 -3.17
CA PRO A 32 11.10 -10.84 -3.85
C PRO A 32 11.36 -9.35 -4.11
N ASP A 33 12.64 -8.95 -4.23
CA ASP A 33 12.99 -7.54 -4.37
C ASP A 33 12.59 -6.93 -5.71
N ASP A 34 12.69 -7.69 -6.80
CA ASP A 34 12.20 -7.28 -8.12
C ASP A 34 10.67 -7.13 -8.12
N ALA A 35 9.95 -8.12 -7.59
CA ALA A 35 8.51 -8.03 -7.42
C ALA A 35 8.07 -6.86 -6.52
N ARG A 36 8.86 -6.53 -5.49
CA ARG A 36 8.62 -5.36 -4.63
C ARG A 36 8.74 -4.07 -5.41
N VAL A 37 9.75 -3.92 -6.27
CA VAL A 37 9.94 -2.75 -7.11
C VAL A 37 8.77 -2.58 -8.07
N ASP A 38 8.35 -3.66 -8.74
CA ASP A 38 7.27 -3.62 -9.72
C ASP A 38 5.92 -3.28 -9.06
N ILE A 39 5.58 -3.95 -7.95
CA ILE A 39 4.35 -3.68 -7.20
C ILE A 39 4.36 -2.26 -6.64
N GLN A 40 5.50 -1.77 -6.12
CA GLN A 40 5.59 -0.40 -5.63
C GLN A 40 5.38 0.63 -6.75
N ALA A 41 5.92 0.39 -7.94
CA ALA A 41 5.70 1.26 -9.10
C ALA A 41 4.22 1.33 -9.50
N GLU A 42 3.50 0.21 -9.41
CA GLU A 42 2.04 0.18 -9.64
C GLU A 42 1.29 0.96 -8.56
N VAL A 43 1.65 0.77 -7.28
CA VAL A 43 1.08 1.52 -6.16
C VAL A 43 1.29 3.03 -6.35
N ASP A 44 2.50 3.45 -6.71
CA ASP A 44 2.83 4.86 -6.93
C ASP A 44 2.01 5.45 -8.09
N THR A 45 1.82 4.68 -9.16
CA THR A 45 0.99 5.06 -10.32
C THR A 45 -0.46 5.27 -9.91
N LEU A 46 -1.05 4.29 -9.20
CA LEU A 46 -2.44 4.36 -8.74
C LEU A 46 -2.64 5.49 -7.73
N TYR A 47 -1.66 5.75 -6.86
CA TYR A 47 -1.69 6.85 -5.90
C TYR A 47 -1.65 8.21 -6.60
N GLY A 48 -0.84 8.35 -7.66
CA GLY A 48 -0.86 9.53 -8.52
C GLY A 48 -2.25 9.80 -9.13
N MET A 49 -2.87 8.79 -9.73
CA MET A 49 -4.22 8.90 -10.31
C MET A 49 -5.28 9.30 -9.28
N LEU A 50 -5.17 8.76 -8.06
CA LEU A 50 -6.04 9.14 -6.94
C LEU A 50 -5.87 10.63 -6.61
N ASN A 51 -4.63 11.09 -6.43
CA ASN A 51 -4.34 12.48 -6.08
C ASN A 51 -4.81 13.45 -7.16
N GLU A 52 -4.56 13.15 -8.43
CA GLU A 52 -5.07 13.92 -9.58
C GLU A 52 -6.60 14.02 -9.53
N THR A 53 -7.28 12.89 -9.36
CA THR A 53 -8.75 12.84 -9.33
C THR A 53 -9.32 13.68 -8.19
N VAL A 54 -8.73 13.58 -6.99
CA VAL A 54 -9.18 14.36 -5.83
C VAL A 54 -8.89 15.84 -6.03
N ALA A 55 -7.71 16.20 -6.51
CA ALA A 55 -7.29 17.58 -6.77
C ALA A 55 -8.25 18.29 -7.73
N ILE A 56 -8.60 17.63 -8.84
CA ILE A 56 -9.55 18.15 -9.83
C ILE A 56 -10.92 18.41 -9.19
N ASN A 57 -11.44 17.46 -8.41
CA ASN A 57 -12.79 17.57 -7.83
C ASN A 57 -12.87 18.56 -6.66
N GLN A 58 -11.75 18.83 -5.98
CA GLN A 58 -11.67 19.74 -4.83
C GLN A 58 -11.14 21.13 -5.20
N GLY A 59 -10.62 21.32 -6.43
CA GLY A 59 -10.05 22.59 -6.86
C GLY A 59 -8.76 22.96 -6.12
N ILE A 60 -7.99 21.96 -5.67
CA ILE A 60 -6.71 22.12 -4.96
C ILE A 60 -5.57 21.49 -5.75
N THR A 61 -4.33 21.62 -5.27
CA THR A 61 -3.17 20.95 -5.90
C THR A 61 -3.06 19.49 -5.47
N GLU A 62 -2.45 18.64 -6.29
CA GLU A 62 -2.14 17.25 -5.94
C GLU A 62 -1.24 17.16 -4.69
N GLU A 63 -0.31 18.10 -4.53
CA GLU A 63 0.53 18.23 -3.33
C GLU A 63 -0.34 18.42 -2.08
N ALA A 64 -1.32 19.34 -2.14
CA ALA A 64 -2.26 19.57 -1.04
C ALA A 64 -3.13 18.34 -0.74
N VAL A 65 -3.40 17.48 -1.73
CA VAL A 65 -4.06 16.18 -1.50
C VAL A 65 -3.11 15.24 -0.75
N SER A 66 -1.89 15.04 -1.25
CA SER A 66 -0.93 14.10 -0.66
C SER A 66 -0.51 14.49 0.76
N ASP A 67 -0.41 15.79 1.05
CA ASP A 67 -0.10 16.33 2.38
C ASP A 67 -1.14 15.96 3.44
N THR A 68 -2.35 15.61 3.03
CA THR A 68 -3.39 15.17 3.98
C THR A 68 -3.18 13.77 4.54
N GLN A 69 -2.16 13.04 4.07
CA GLN A 69 -1.92 11.65 4.46
C GLN A 69 -3.16 10.78 4.16
N THR A 70 -3.48 10.62 2.87
CA THR A 70 -4.59 9.80 2.34
C THR A 70 -4.62 8.34 2.85
N ASP A 71 -3.60 7.91 3.59
CA ASP A 71 -3.47 6.64 4.30
C ASP A 71 -4.43 6.45 5.50
N ARG A 72 -5.26 7.44 5.83
CA ARG A 72 -6.24 7.35 6.92
C ARG A 72 -7.68 7.36 6.39
N VAL A 73 -8.54 6.53 6.96
CA VAL A 73 -9.99 6.63 6.74
C VAL A 73 -10.47 7.95 7.34
N PHE A 74 -10.81 8.91 6.48
CA PHE A 74 -11.37 10.18 6.90
C PHE A 74 -12.89 10.06 7.10
N SER A 75 -13.35 10.15 8.35
CA SER A 75 -14.74 10.45 8.63
C SER A 75 -15.02 11.94 8.37
N ASN A 76 -16.29 12.31 8.18
CA ASN A 76 -16.68 13.72 7.91
C ASN A 76 -16.05 14.73 8.91
N SER A 77 -15.95 14.35 10.19
CA SER A 77 -15.34 15.21 11.23
C SER A 77 -13.82 15.37 11.12
N SER A 78 -13.14 14.51 10.37
CA SER A 78 -11.72 14.65 10.06
C SER A 78 -11.46 15.49 8.80
N MET A 79 -12.34 15.43 7.79
CA MET A 79 -12.28 16.31 6.60
C MET A 79 -12.44 17.79 6.99
N ARG A 80 -13.39 18.10 7.88
CA ARG A 80 -13.54 19.45 8.46
C ARG A 80 -12.29 19.99 9.15
N ARG A 81 -11.56 19.13 9.86
CA ARG A 81 -10.33 19.54 10.55
C ARG A 81 -9.16 19.73 9.58
N ALA A 82 -9.18 19.05 8.44
CA ALA A 82 -8.24 19.25 7.35
C ALA A 82 -8.58 20.48 6.48
N GLY A 83 -9.73 21.13 6.71
CA GLY A 83 -10.14 22.33 5.97
C GLY A 83 -10.76 22.07 4.60
N TRP A 84 -11.35 20.87 4.40
CA TRP A 84 -11.95 20.44 3.12
C TRP A 84 -13.46 20.72 3.04
N GLU A 85 -13.90 21.91 3.48
CA GLU A 85 -15.28 22.41 3.38
C GLU A 85 -15.33 23.89 3.01
#